data_AF-A0AAU0TPU0-F1
#
_entry.id   AF-A0AAU0TPU0-F1
#
_cell.length_a   1.000
_cell.length_b   1.000
_cell.length_c   1.000
_cell.angle_alpha   90.00
_cell.angle_beta   90.00
_cell.angle_gamma   90.00
#
_symmetry.space_group_name_H-M   'P 1'
#
loop_
_entity.id
_entity.type
_entity.pdbx_description
1 polymer ?
#
loop_
_entity_poly.entity_id
_entity_poly.type
_entity_poly.pdbx_seq_one_letter_code
_entity_poly.pdbx_strand_id
1 'polypeptide(L)'
;MPSNEFGATMPATGFLDTIKEQIREASGRKCSAPFCRDPLTYYNAGVVILGEIAHIYGHGFGSARSHLLPLGMDPHCYANGISLCRVCHRMIDRCPELFPAELIFLWKAEAENENSVQSRAFPPSMIPPAYDLRAEFPIVSEFLGLFAPFLIFMHDLYYSGNGKNRSTSVLPVSTEVLNSIRAGAMALGQYRNKVPVFFFQHPPFRSWASEIVRGAQAVRTMPEFALLNDTPYWVDFHYQIVVVDSDGTEDLSFSFSTGRAMRELYLQIRRFERYVNDLPFHGMPAGLRLGF
;
A
#
# COMPACT_ATOMS: atom_id res chain seq x y z
N MET A 1 -35.60 25.35 1.35
CA MET A 1 -35.33 24.16 0.52
C MET A 1 -36.23 24.27 -0.69
N PRO A 2 -35.75 24.35 -1.94
CA PRO A 2 -36.65 24.16 -3.07
C PRO A 2 -36.73 22.66 -3.37
N SER A 3 -37.92 22.10 -3.12
CA SER A 3 -38.36 20.79 -3.60
C SER A 3 -38.82 20.91 -5.05
N ASN A 4 -38.38 20.02 -5.93
CA ASN A 4 -38.95 19.87 -7.26
C ASN A 4 -39.98 18.72 -7.24
N GLU A 5 -41.07 18.88 -7.98
CA GLU A 5 -42.33 18.11 -7.89
C GLU A 5 -42.30 16.64 -8.35
N PHE A 6 -41.13 16.01 -8.40
CA PHE A 6 -41.00 14.57 -8.57
C PHE A 6 -40.01 14.08 -7.53
N GLY A 7 -40.49 13.28 -6.57
CA GLY A 7 -39.74 12.72 -5.43
C GLY A 7 -38.60 11.76 -5.79
N ALA A 8 -37.82 12.05 -6.83
CA ALA A 8 -36.52 11.48 -7.06
C ALA A 8 -35.50 12.31 -6.30
N THR A 9 -35.06 11.81 -5.15
CA THR A 9 -33.80 12.24 -4.53
C THR A 9 -32.70 12.19 -5.58
N MET A 10 -32.01 13.31 -5.83
CA MET A 10 -30.81 13.30 -6.67
C MET A 10 -29.87 12.19 -6.16
N PRO A 11 -29.29 11.36 -7.04
CA PRO A 11 -28.34 10.35 -6.62
C PRO A 11 -27.22 11.04 -5.84
N ALA A 12 -26.94 10.55 -4.63
CA ALA A 12 -25.91 11.13 -3.79
C ALA A 12 -24.58 11.16 -4.56
N THR A 13 -23.88 12.30 -4.55
CA THR A 13 -22.59 12.46 -5.24
C THR A 13 -21.42 11.84 -4.47
N GLY A 14 -21.70 11.03 -3.45
CA GLY A 14 -20.75 10.54 -2.45
C GLY A 14 -21.44 9.82 -1.29
N PHE A 15 -20.63 9.23 -0.40
CA PHE A 15 -21.13 8.60 0.83
C PHE A 15 -21.94 9.58 1.70
N LEU A 16 -23.06 9.10 2.26
CA LEU A 16 -23.77 9.82 3.33
C LEU A 16 -22.88 9.93 4.57
N ASP A 17 -23.01 11.03 5.33
CA ASP A 17 -22.16 11.24 6.52
C ASP A 17 -22.38 10.19 7.60
N THR A 18 -23.60 9.66 7.73
CA THR A 18 -23.91 8.52 8.62
C THR A 18 -23.14 7.26 8.22
N ILE A 19 -23.04 6.98 6.91
CA ILE A 19 -22.26 5.84 6.40
C ILE A 19 -20.77 6.07 6.61
N LYS A 20 -20.27 7.29 6.35
CA LYS A 20 -18.86 7.62 6.61
C LYS A 20 -18.51 7.40 8.08
N GLU A 21 -19.36 7.85 9.00
CA GLU A 21 -19.11 7.66 10.43
C GLU A 21 -19.19 6.20 10.86
N GLN A 22 -20.14 5.42 10.33
CA GLN A 22 -20.19 3.98 10.55
C GLN A 22 -18.88 3.30 10.12
N ILE A 23 -18.35 3.64 8.93
CA ILE A 23 -17.08 3.06 8.43
C ILE A 23 -15.90 3.46 9.33
N ARG A 24 -15.84 4.72 9.78
CA ARG A 24 -14.78 5.18 10.69
C ARG A 24 -14.84 4.49 12.04
N GLU A 25 -16.03 4.37 12.63
CA GLU A 25 -16.22 3.71 13.91
C GLU A 25 -15.89 2.22 13.81
N ALA A 26 -16.32 1.56 12.74
CA ALA A 26 -16.03 0.16 12.51
C ALA A 26 -14.52 -0.12 12.42
N SER A 27 -13.74 0.75 11.75
CA SER A 27 -12.28 0.61 11.66
C SER A 27 -11.52 1.04 12.93
N GLY A 28 -12.22 1.49 13.97
CA GLY A 28 -11.63 2.02 15.20
C GLY A 28 -10.99 3.40 15.03
N ARG A 29 -11.47 4.18 14.04
CA ARG A 29 -10.90 5.48 13.61
C ARG A 29 -9.41 5.40 13.25
N LYS A 30 -8.99 4.26 12.72
CA LYS A 30 -7.63 3.99 12.23
C LYS A 30 -7.66 3.66 10.74
N CYS A 31 -6.53 3.87 10.08
CA CYS A 31 -6.32 3.44 8.69
C CYS A 31 -6.55 1.93 8.58
N SER A 32 -7.34 1.47 7.61
CA SER A 32 -7.63 0.04 7.42
C SER A 32 -6.48 -0.72 6.76
N ALA A 33 -5.46 -0.06 6.19
CA ALA A 33 -4.30 -0.77 5.66
C ALA A 33 -3.52 -1.46 6.80
N PRO A 34 -3.24 -2.77 6.71
CA PRO A 34 -2.77 -3.60 7.83
C PRO A 34 -1.37 -3.22 8.35
N PHE A 35 -0.55 -2.60 7.51
CA PHE A 35 0.79 -2.12 7.84
C PHE A 35 0.83 -0.66 8.34
N CYS A 36 -0.27 0.09 8.19
CA CYS A 36 -0.35 1.49 8.59
C CYS A 36 -1.05 1.61 9.94
N ARG A 37 -2.35 1.29 10.01
CA ARG A 37 -3.19 1.41 11.23
C ARG A 37 -3.05 2.73 12.02
N ASP A 38 -2.51 3.78 11.39
CA ASP A 38 -2.34 5.09 12.01
C ASP A 38 -3.71 5.64 12.43
N PRO A 39 -3.80 6.32 13.59
CA PRO A 39 -5.01 7.03 13.95
C PRO A 39 -5.37 8.07 12.87
N LEU A 40 -6.65 8.13 12.52
CA LEU A 40 -7.18 9.05 11.50
C LEU A 40 -7.99 10.19 12.10
N THR A 41 -8.07 10.23 13.42
CA THR A 41 -8.82 11.23 14.15
C THR A 41 -8.02 11.64 15.37
N TYR A 42 -7.85 12.95 15.53
CA TYR A 42 -7.11 13.54 16.63
C TYR A 42 -7.92 14.69 17.23
N TYR A 43 -7.69 14.96 18.51
CA TYR A 43 -8.26 16.12 19.16
C TYR A 43 -7.26 17.27 19.13
N ASN A 44 -7.65 18.40 18.53
CA ASN A 44 -6.90 19.66 18.58
C ASN A 44 -7.90 20.83 18.54
N ALA A 45 -8.28 21.32 19.73
CA ALA A 45 -9.33 22.34 19.90
C ALA A 45 -10.66 22.00 19.16
N GLY A 46 -10.91 20.70 18.98
CA GLY A 46 -11.96 20.15 18.11
C GLY A 46 -11.54 18.79 17.55
N VAL A 47 -12.48 18.05 16.98
CA VAL A 47 -12.19 16.77 16.31
C VAL A 47 -11.64 17.06 14.91
N VAL A 48 -10.39 16.67 14.67
CA VAL A 48 -9.75 16.75 13.35
C VAL A 48 -9.76 15.35 12.72
N ILE A 49 -10.40 15.22 11.57
CA ILE A 49 -10.45 13.97 10.80
C ILE A 49 -9.44 14.08 9.66
N LEU A 50 -8.40 13.25 9.69
CA LEU A 50 -7.37 13.14 8.65
C LEU A 50 -7.63 11.97 7.68
N GLY A 51 -8.57 11.09 8.04
CA GLY A 51 -8.96 9.93 7.26
C GLY A 51 -9.96 10.25 6.15
N GLU A 52 -9.78 9.57 5.02
CA GLU A 52 -10.67 9.59 3.87
C GLU A 52 -11.45 8.28 3.80
N ILE A 53 -12.70 8.35 3.31
CA ILE A 53 -13.48 7.16 2.98
C ILE A 53 -13.31 6.91 1.49
N ALA A 54 -12.54 5.86 1.17
CA ALA A 54 -12.26 5.44 -0.18
C ALA A 54 -13.31 4.42 -0.66
N HIS A 55 -13.56 4.44 -1.97
CA HIS A 55 -14.36 3.43 -2.63
C HIS A 55 -13.53 2.19 -2.94
N ILE A 56 -14.03 1.01 -2.59
CA ILE A 56 -13.40 -0.26 -3.00
C ILE A 56 -13.62 -0.47 -4.50
N TYR A 57 -14.86 -0.45 -4.96
CA TYR A 57 -15.21 -0.28 -6.37
C TYR A 57 -15.45 1.20 -6.64
N GLY A 58 -14.59 1.82 -7.44
CA GLY A 58 -14.69 3.23 -7.78
C GLY A 58 -16.04 3.60 -8.40
N HIS A 59 -16.58 4.75 -8.01
CA HIS A 59 -17.91 5.20 -8.44
C HIS A 59 -17.92 5.74 -9.89
N GLY A 60 -16.88 6.46 -10.29
CA GLY A 60 -16.83 7.13 -11.60
C GLY A 60 -16.33 6.22 -12.73
N PHE A 61 -16.79 6.45 -13.96
CA PHE A 61 -16.24 5.76 -15.13
C PHE A 61 -14.73 6.01 -15.25
N GLY A 62 -13.96 4.94 -15.39
CA GLY A 62 -12.49 5.01 -15.46
C GLY A 62 -11.80 5.15 -14.11
N SER A 63 -12.54 5.22 -12.99
CA SER A 63 -11.96 5.18 -11.65
C SER A 63 -11.52 3.76 -11.26
N ALA A 64 -10.65 3.66 -10.25
CA ALA A 64 -10.07 2.40 -9.80
C ALA A 64 -11.14 1.32 -9.55
N ARG A 65 -11.01 0.19 -10.24
CA ARG A 65 -11.91 -0.98 -10.09
C ARG A 65 -13.40 -0.71 -10.39
N SER A 66 -13.76 0.44 -10.99
CA SER A 66 -15.16 0.81 -11.27
C SER A 66 -15.90 -0.19 -12.17
N HIS A 67 -15.18 -0.81 -13.11
CA HIS A 67 -15.71 -1.84 -14.01
C HIS A 67 -16.09 -3.16 -13.31
N LEU A 68 -15.69 -3.34 -12.03
CA LEU A 68 -16.02 -4.52 -11.23
C LEU A 68 -17.20 -4.28 -10.29
N LEU A 69 -17.80 -3.09 -10.27
CA LEU A 69 -18.95 -2.78 -9.43
C LEU A 69 -20.14 -3.69 -9.82
N PRO A 70 -20.68 -4.51 -8.91
CA PRO A 70 -21.82 -5.37 -9.19
C PRO A 70 -23.05 -4.57 -9.62
N LEU A 71 -23.80 -5.09 -10.60
CA LEU A 71 -25.03 -4.46 -11.07
C LEU A 71 -26.04 -4.30 -9.93
N GLY A 72 -26.57 -3.08 -9.78
CA GLY A 72 -27.57 -2.76 -8.75
C GLY A 72 -26.99 -2.51 -7.34
N MET A 73 -25.68 -2.64 -7.15
CA MET A 73 -25.03 -2.22 -5.91
C MET A 73 -24.97 -0.70 -5.85
N ASP A 74 -25.40 -0.12 -4.72
CA ASP A 74 -25.15 1.30 -4.45
C ASP A 74 -23.63 1.52 -4.23
N PRO A 75 -22.95 2.31 -5.08
CA PRO A 75 -21.52 2.58 -4.93
C PRO A 75 -21.20 3.32 -3.63
N HIS A 76 -22.19 3.94 -2.98
CA HIS A 76 -22.04 4.70 -1.73
C HIS A 76 -22.49 3.91 -0.49
N CYS A 77 -22.66 2.58 -0.60
CA CYS A 77 -23.04 1.76 0.55
C CYS A 77 -21.84 1.45 1.47
N TYR A 78 -22.14 1.13 2.74
CA TYR A 78 -21.14 0.78 3.76
C TYR A 78 -20.16 -0.32 3.29
N ALA A 79 -20.68 -1.33 2.59
CA ALA A 79 -19.87 -2.46 2.12
C ALA A 79 -18.79 -2.02 1.13
N ASN A 80 -19.05 -1.00 0.30
CA ASN A 80 -18.10 -0.50 -0.70
C ASN A 80 -17.14 0.57 -0.17
N GLY A 81 -17.17 0.90 1.13
CA GLY A 81 -16.37 1.96 1.72
C GLY A 81 -15.30 1.44 2.69
N ILE A 82 -14.08 1.98 2.61
CA ILE A 82 -12.96 1.69 3.49
C ILE A 82 -12.34 2.99 4.05
N SER A 83 -11.92 2.99 5.32
CA SER A 83 -11.31 4.15 5.97
C SER A 83 -9.78 4.12 5.83
N LEU A 84 -9.18 5.11 5.17
CA LEU A 84 -7.75 5.14 4.90
C LEU A 84 -7.13 6.52 5.17
N CYS A 85 -5.84 6.55 5.50
CA CYS A 85 -5.10 7.81 5.39
C CYS A 85 -4.92 8.18 3.92
N ARG A 86 -4.75 9.48 3.63
CA ARG A 86 -4.55 10.01 2.26
C ARG A 86 -3.47 9.26 1.47
N VAL A 87 -2.39 8.84 2.13
CA VAL A 87 -1.29 8.10 1.49
C VAL A 87 -1.73 6.69 1.07
N CYS A 88 -2.40 5.95 1.95
CA CYS A 88 -2.87 4.59 1.63
C CYS A 88 -4.03 4.61 0.62
N HIS A 89 -4.91 5.60 0.69
CA HIS A 89 -5.97 5.81 -0.29
C HIS A 89 -5.39 6.00 -1.70
N ARG A 90 -4.46 6.95 -1.87
CA ARG A 90 -3.81 7.18 -3.17
C ARG A 90 -3.10 5.94 -3.69
N MET A 91 -2.39 5.22 -2.81
CA MET A 91 -1.68 4.00 -3.18
C MET A 91 -2.61 2.94 -3.78
N ILE A 92 -3.77 2.68 -3.17
CA ILE A 92 -4.71 1.65 -3.68
C ILE A 92 -5.38 2.07 -4.99
N ASP A 93 -5.58 3.37 -5.21
CA ASP A 93 -6.27 3.87 -6.40
C ASP A 93 -5.33 4.03 -7.60
N ARG A 94 -4.05 4.35 -7.33
CA ARG A 94 -3.03 4.47 -8.38
C ARG A 94 -2.73 3.15 -9.06
N CYS A 95 -2.69 2.04 -8.33
CA CYS A 95 -2.35 0.74 -8.92
C CYS A 95 -3.35 -0.36 -8.54
N PRO A 96 -4.52 -0.38 -9.21
CA PRO A 96 -5.52 -1.43 -9.03
C PRO A 96 -4.96 -2.85 -9.25
N GLU A 97 -3.91 -3.01 -10.05
CA GLU A 97 -3.26 -4.30 -10.30
C GLU A 97 -2.57 -4.86 -9.05
N LEU A 98 -1.96 -3.98 -8.26
CA LEU A 98 -1.38 -4.37 -6.98
C LEU A 98 -2.41 -4.38 -5.85
N PHE A 99 -3.54 -3.70 -6.00
CA PHE A 99 -4.56 -3.60 -4.97
C PHE A 99 -5.94 -3.98 -5.54
N PRO A 100 -6.16 -5.28 -5.82
CA PRO A 100 -7.45 -5.76 -6.31
C PRO A 100 -8.53 -5.61 -5.23
N ALA A 101 -9.80 -5.62 -5.64
CA ALA A 101 -10.92 -5.35 -4.74
C ALA A 101 -10.98 -6.35 -3.57
N GLU A 102 -10.71 -7.63 -3.85
CA GLU A 102 -10.73 -8.73 -2.88
C GLU A 102 -9.75 -8.49 -1.73
N LEU A 103 -8.55 -7.97 -2.04
CA LEU A 103 -7.56 -7.60 -1.03
C LEU A 103 -8.07 -6.45 -0.15
N ILE A 104 -8.70 -5.45 -0.75
CA ILE A 104 -9.17 -4.27 -0.01
C ILE A 104 -10.38 -4.63 0.87
N PHE A 105 -11.24 -5.55 0.42
CA PHE A 105 -12.27 -6.14 1.26
C PHE A 105 -11.67 -6.90 2.45
N LEU A 106 -10.57 -7.64 2.24
CA LEU A 106 -9.84 -8.30 3.32
C LEU A 106 -9.29 -7.29 4.34
N TRP A 107 -8.62 -6.22 3.88
CA TRP A 107 -8.13 -5.16 4.76
C TRP A 107 -9.25 -4.49 5.57
N LYS A 108 -10.40 -4.23 4.93
CA LYS A 108 -11.59 -3.72 5.62
C LYS A 108 -12.04 -4.69 6.71
N ALA A 109 -12.22 -5.97 6.37
CA ALA A 109 -12.68 -6.99 7.31
C ALA A 109 -11.72 -7.18 8.51
N GLU A 110 -10.40 -7.20 8.26
CA GLU A 110 -9.38 -7.28 9.30
C GLU A 110 -9.43 -6.06 10.24
N ALA A 111 -9.51 -4.85 9.68
CA ALA A 111 -9.57 -3.61 10.46
C ALA A 111 -10.83 -3.53 11.34
N GLU A 112 -11.97 -4.01 10.84
CA GLU A 112 -13.23 -4.07 11.58
C GLU A 112 -13.19 -5.16 12.66
N ASN A 113 -12.63 -6.32 12.35
CA ASN A 113 -12.46 -7.41 13.30
C ASN A 113 -11.53 -7.03 14.46
N GLU A 114 -10.40 -6.37 14.19
CA GLU A 114 -9.49 -5.87 15.23
C GLU A 114 -10.17 -4.91 16.20
N ASN A 115 -11.16 -4.15 15.73
CA ASN A 115 -11.91 -3.21 16.55
C ASN A 115 -13.15 -3.82 17.21
N SER A 116 -13.48 -5.08 16.89
CA SER A 116 -14.60 -5.79 17.49
C SER A 116 -14.39 -6.02 19.00
N VAL A 117 -15.51 -6.16 19.73
CA VAL A 117 -15.49 -6.44 21.18
C VAL A 117 -14.70 -7.71 21.48
N GLN A 118 -14.86 -8.75 20.65
CA GLN A 118 -14.19 -10.03 20.85
C GLN A 118 -12.66 -9.91 20.68
N SER A 119 -12.19 -9.20 19.66
CA SER A 119 -10.75 -9.01 19.44
C SER A 119 -10.11 -8.08 20.47
N ARG A 120 -10.88 -7.15 21.05
CA ARG A 120 -10.43 -6.31 22.18
C ARG A 120 -10.35 -7.07 23.50
N ALA A 121 -11.22 -8.05 23.72
CA ALA A 121 -11.17 -8.91 24.90
C ALA A 121 -10.03 -9.94 24.84
N PHE A 122 -9.60 -10.32 23.63
CA PHE A 122 -8.53 -11.29 23.39
C PHE A 122 -7.56 -10.76 22.31
N PRO A 123 -6.59 -9.89 22.69
CA PRO A 123 -5.69 -9.30 21.71
C PRO A 123 -4.86 -10.39 21.00
N PRO A 124 -4.85 -10.43 19.65
CA PRO A 124 -4.02 -11.37 18.92
C PRO A 124 -2.56 -10.95 19.06
N SER A 125 -1.73 -11.91 19.48
CA SER A 125 -0.31 -11.78 19.85
C SER A 125 -0.06 -11.24 21.27
N MET A 126 0.25 -12.16 22.18
CA MET A 126 1.05 -11.85 23.35
C MET A 126 2.50 -11.64 22.87
N ILE A 127 2.90 -10.38 22.71
CA ILE A 127 4.32 -10.05 22.65
C ILE A 127 4.91 -10.41 24.03
N PRO A 128 5.90 -11.30 24.12
CA PRO A 128 6.49 -11.65 25.41
C PRO A 128 7.02 -10.39 26.12
N PRO A 129 6.94 -10.29 27.46
CA PRO A 129 7.47 -9.13 28.18
C PRO A 129 8.97 -8.87 27.96
N ALA A 130 9.73 -9.91 27.57
CA ALA A 130 11.15 -9.84 27.24
C ALA A 130 11.42 -9.55 25.75
N TYR A 131 10.39 -9.25 24.97
CA TYR A 131 10.52 -8.95 23.54
C TYR A 131 11.27 -7.63 23.33
N ASP A 132 12.39 -7.71 22.62
CA ASP A 132 13.18 -6.56 22.21
C ASP A 132 13.04 -6.34 20.71
N LEU A 133 12.33 -5.28 20.33
CA LEU A 133 12.13 -4.89 18.94
C LEU A 133 13.45 -4.72 18.17
N ARG A 134 14.54 -4.32 18.86
CA ARG A 134 15.85 -4.12 18.23
C ARG A 134 16.43 -5.40 17.66
N ALA A 135 16.03 -6.56 18.19
CA ALA A 135 16.45 -7.87 17.67
C ALA A 135 15.92 -8.15 16.26
N GLU A 136 14.83 -7.49 15.84
CA GLU A 136 14.28 -7.65 14.49
C GLU A 136 14.90 -6.71 13.45
N PHE A 137 15.61 -5.65 13.85
CA PHE A 137 16.19 -4.69 12.89
C PHE A 137 17.20 -5.32 11.92
N PRO A 138 18.09 -6.24 12.32
CA PRO A 138 18.94 -6.95 11.37
C PRO A 138 18.14 -7.77 10.35
N ILE A 139 17.02 -8.38 10.78
CA ILE A 139 16.13 -9.17 9.92
C ILE A 139 15.42 -8.24 8.91
N VAL A 140 14.97 -7.06 9.37
CA VAL A 140 14.39 -6.02 8.50
C VAL A 140 15.43 -5.55 7.47
N SER A 141 16.68 -5.33 7.89
CA SER A 141 17.77 -4.93 7.00
C SER A 141 18.05 -6.00 5.93
N GLU A 142 18.16 -7.27 6.33
CA GLU A 142 18.34 -8.39 5.40
C GLU A 142 17.14 -8.50 4.43
N PHE A 143 15.92 -8.29 4.92
CA PHE A 143 14.70 -8.32 4.10
C PHE A 143 14.67 -7.20 3.06
N LEU A 144 14.90 -5.95 3.47
CA LEU A 144 14.96 -4.80 2.57
C LEU A 144 16.12 -4.95 1.56
N GLY A 145 17.24 -5.50 2.01
CA GLY A 145 18.41 -5.79 1.18
C GLY A 145 18.14 -6.73 0.01
N LEU A 146 17.11 -7.59 0.09
CA LEU A 146 16.68 -8.43 -1.04
C LEU A 146 16.30 -7.61 -2.28
N PHE A 147 15.86 -6.37 -2.09
CA PHE A 147 15.35 -5.49 -3.14
C PHE A 147 16.39 -4.49 -3.64
N ALA A 148 17.65 -4.53 -3.17
CA ALA A 148 18.64 -3.51 -3.46
C ALA A 148 18.83 -3.21 -4.97
N PRO A 149 19.01 -4.21 -5.87
CA PRO A 149 19.10 -3.94 -7.31
C PRO A 149 17.87 -3.24 -7.89
N PHE A 150 16.67 -3.65 -7.45
CA PHE A 150 15.41 -3.03 -7.87
C PHE A 150 15.28 -1.59 -7.36
N LEU A 151 15.63 -1.32 -6.10
CA LEU A 151 15.57 0.02 -5.52
C LEU A 151 16.51 1.00 -6.24
N ILE A 152 17.73 0.55 -6.55
CA ILE A 152 18.72 1.32 -7.32
C ILE A 152 18.17 1.63 -8.72
N PHE A 153 17.70 0.60 -9.45
CA PHE A 153 17.13 0.77 -10.78
C PHE A 153 15.98 1.79 -10.79
N MET A 154 15.03 1.66 -9.87
CA MET A 154 13.91 2.59 -9.80
C MET A 154 14.38 4.00 -9.42
N HIS A 155 15.31 4.14 -8.48
CA HIS A 155 15.88 5.44 -8.12
C HIS A 155 16.52 6.14 -9.33
N ASP A 156 17.38 5.44 -10.08
CA ASP A 156 18.08 5.99 -11.24
C ASP A 156 17.13 6.36 -12.37
N LEU A 157 16.06 5.58 -12.57
CA LEU A 157 14.98 5.90 -13.51
C LEU A 157 14.33 7.25 -13.20
N TYR A 158 14.02 7.54 -11.93
CA TYR A 158 13.42 8.81 -11.56
C TYR A 158 14.41 9.96 -11.59
N TYR A 159 15.65 9.72 -11.16
CA TYR A 159 16.69 10.75 -11.13
C TYR A 159 17.12 11.18 -12.55
N SER A 160 17.26 10.23 -13.47
CA SER A 160 17.58 10.50 -14.88
C SER A 160 16.46 11.20 -15.65
N GLY A 161 15.23 11.12 -15.16
CA GLY A 161 14.06 11.68 -15.83
C GLY A 161 13.61 10.91 -17.07
N ASN A 162 14.15 9.71 -17.31
CA ASN A 162 13.86 8.91 -18.51
C ASN A 162 12.36 8.67 -18.73
N GLY A 163 11.59 8.45 -17.66
CA GLY A 163 10.13 8.25 -17.72
C GLY A 163 9.32 9.50 -18.14
N LYS A 164 9.90 10.70 -18.09
CA LYS A 164 9.22 11.95 -18.49
C LYS A 164 9.04 12.07 -20.00
N ASN A 165 9.90 11.43 -20.79
CA ASN A 165 9.88 11.52 -22.24
C ASN A 165 9.58 10.15 -22.87
N ARG A 166 8.59 10.10 -23.77
CA ARG A 166 8.19 8.88 -24.49
C ARG A 166 9.31 8.24 -25.31
N SER A 167 10.27 9.04 -25.79
CA SER A 167 11.39 8.49 -26.57
C SER A 167 12.43 7.77 -25.72
N THR A 168 12.41 7.95 -24.40
CA THR A 168 13.41 7.40 -23.46
C THR A 168 12.79 6.56 -22.35
N SER A 169 11.46 6.43 -22.31
CA SER A 169 10.74 5.79 -21.21
C SER A 169 10.77 4.27 -21.26
N VAL A 170 11.06 3.69 -22.42
CA VAL A 170 11.19 2.24 -22.61
C VAL A 170 12.61 1.82 -22.24
N LEU A 171 12.74 1.10 -21.12
CA LEU A 171 14.05 0.75 -20.55
C LEU A 171 14.18 -0.76 -20.34
N PRO A 172 15.40 -1.30 -20.49
CA PRO A 172 15.67 -2.70 -20.18
C PRO A 172 15.73 -2.90 -18.67
N VAL A 173 14.92 -3.84 -18.17
CA VAL A 173 14.98 -4.35 -16.81
C VAL A 173 15.90 -5.57 -16.80
N SER A 174 17.01 -5.47 -16.07
CA SER A 174 18.04 -6.52 -16.02
C SER A 174 17.57 -7.77 -15.27
N THR A 175 18.20 -8.91 -15.55
CA THR A 175 17.97 -10.16 -14.81
C THR A 175 18.27 -10.01 -13.32
N GLU A 176 19.24 -9.17 -12.94
CA GLU A 176 19.56 -8.88 -11.55
C GLU A 176 18.39 -8.16 -10.84
N VAL A 177 17.83 -7.13 -11.46
CA VAL A 177 16.64 -6.44 -10.94
C VAL A 177 15.49 -7.43 -10.77
N LEU A 178 15.21 -8.26 -11.77
CA LEU A 178 14.13 -9.25 -11.67
C LEU A 178 14.38 -10.31 -10.60
N ASN A 179 15.63 -10.76 -10.45
CA ASN A 179 15.99 -11.72 -9.41
C ASN A 179 15.81 -11.13 -8.00
N SER A 180 16.05 -9.83 -7.82
CA SER A 180 15.79 -9.14 -6.56
C SER A 180 14.28 -9.11 -6.21
N ILE A 181 13.42 -8.80 -7.19
CA ILE A 181 11.95 -8.87 -7.04
C ILE A 181 11.50 -10.30 -6.73
N ARG A 182 12.06 -11.31 -7.43
CA ARG A 182 11.75 -12.73 -7.20
C ARG A 182 12.16 -13.20 -5.80
N ALA A 183 13.34 -12.80 -5.34
CA ALA A 183 13.82 -13.10 -3.99
C ALA A 183 12.87 -12.53 -2.93
N GLY A 184 12.46 -11.27 -3.10
CA GLY A 184 11.44 -10.62 -2.26
C GLY A 184 10.08 -11.32 -2.29
N ALA A 185 9.60 -11.69 -3.47
CA ALA A 185 8.33 -12.42 -3.66
C ALA A 185 8.30 -13.79 -2.99
N MET A 186 9.47 -14.36 -2.68
CA MET A 186 9.63 -15.65 -2.00
C MET A 186 10.08 -15.51 -0.55
N ALA A 187 10.31 -14.29 -0.04
CA ALA A 187 10.98 -14.05 1.23
C ALA A 187 10.33 -14.80 2.40
N LEU A 188 9.01 -14.69 2.57
CA LEU A 188 8.30 -15.36 3.68
C LEU A 188 8.27 -16.90 3.58
N GLY A 189 8.67 -17.47 2.43
CA GLY A 189 8.84 -18.90 2.24
C GLY A 189 10.30 -19.37 2.39
N GLN A 190 11.24 -18.50 2.74
CA GLN A 190 12.65 -18.86 2.90
C GLN A 190 12.91 -19.45 4.29
N TYR A 191 13.63 -20.57 4.34
CA TYR A 191 14.00 -21.25 5.59
C TYR A 191 15.51 -21.49 5.65
N ARG A 192 16.10 -21.30 6.83
CA ARG A 192 17.47 -21.68 7.16
C ARG A 192 17.43 -22.63 8.35
N ASN A 193 17.94 -23.84 8.19
CA ASN A 193 17.89 -24.90 9.22
C ASN A 193 16.48 -25.13 9.79
N LYS A 194 15.46 -25.18 8.92
CA LYS A 194 14.02 -25.33 9.26
C LYS A 194 13.40 -24.16 10.04
N VAL A 195 14.11 -23.04 10.19
CA VAL A 195 13.59 -21.81 10.78
C VAL A 195 13.32 -20.79 9.67
N PRO A 196 12.17 -20.10 9.65
CA PRO A 196 11.92 -19.04 8.67
C PRO A 196 13.00 -17.96 8.77
N VAL A 197 13.55 -17.54 7.62
CA VAL A 197 14.60 -16.50 7.56
C VAL A 197 14.01 -15.15 7.98
N PHE A 198 12.86 -14.80 7.42
CA PHE A 198 12.17 -13.54 7.70
C PHE A 198 10.96 -13.79 8.59
N PHE A 199 11.21 -13.88 9.90
CA PHE A 199 10.17 -14.01 10.91
C PHE A 199 10.13 -12.75 11.77
N PHE A 200 8.98 -12.07 11.76
CA PHE A 200 8.74 -10.85 12.54
C PHE A 200 7.69 -11.13 13.61
N GLN A 201 8.05 -10.95 14.88
CA GLN A 201 7.09 -10.96 15.99
C GLN A 201 6.38 -9.61 16.06
N HIS A 202 7.08 -8.51 15.76
CA HIS A 202 6.49 -7.16 15.69
C HIS A 202 5.34 -7.15 14.66
N PRO A 203 4.09 -6.92 15.09
CA PRO A 203 2.97 -6.97 14.16
C PRO A 203 3.09 -6.00 12.98
N PRO A 204 3.50 -4.72 13.16
CA PRO A 204 3.72 -3.83 12.02
C PRO A 204 4.77 -4.32 11.04
N PHE A 205 5.90 -4.89 11.48
CA PHE A 205 6.93 -5.40 10.57
C PHE A 205 6.41 -6.61 9.78
N ARG A 206 5.67 -7.50 10.43
CA ARG A 206 5.00 -8.62 9.77
C ARG A 206 4.00 -8.14 8.71
N SER A 207 3.18 -7.14 9.01
CA SER A 207 2.22 -6.58 8.04
C SER A 207 2.93 -5.91 6.86
N TRP A 208 3.97 -5.10 7.12
CA TRP A 208 4.78 -4.48 6.06
C TRP A 208 5.45 -5.51 5.15
N ALA A 209 6.11 -6.51 5.73
CA ALA A 209 6.78 -7.56 4.97
C ALA A 209 5.78 -8.36 4.13
N SER A 210 4.62 -8.70 4.69
CA SER A 210 3.57 -9.44 3.98
C SER A 210 3.04 -8.68 2.77
N GLU A 211 2.75 -7.39 2.91
CA GLU A 211 2.27 -6.58 1.78
C GLU A 211 3.34 -6.33 0.72
N ILE A 212 4.60 -6.12 1.13
CA ILE A 212 5.73 -6.00 0.19
C ILE A 212 5.93 -7.30 -0.59
N VAL A 213 5.89 -8.46 0.08
CA VAL A 213 6.00 -9.78 -0.57
C VAL A 213 4.86 -9.99 -1.56
N ARG A 214 3.62 -9.66 -1.18
CA ARG A 214 2.46 -9.76 -2.06
C ARG A 214 2.57 -8.82 -3.27
N GLY A 215 3.02 -7.59 -3.06
CA GLY A 215 3.31 -6.64 -4.14
C GLY A 215 4.39 -7.15 -5.09
N ALA A 216 5.47 -7.72 -4.56
CA ALA A 216 6.54 -8.34 -5.35
C ALA A 216 6.04 -9.56 -6.15
N GLN A 217 5.16 -10.38 -5.57
CA GLN A 217 4.52 -11.50 -6.26
C GLN A 217 3.68 -11.02 -7.44
N ALA A 218 2.87 -9.97 -7.25
CA ALA A 218 2.04 -9.40 -8.31
C ALA A 218 2.89 -8.75 -9.42
N VAL A 219 3.95 -8.00 -9.07
CA VAL A 219 4.90 -7.46 -10.06
C VAL A 219 5.56 -8.59 -10.85
N ARG A 220 6.03 -9.65 -10.18
CA ARG A 220 6.68 -10.80 -10.84
C ARG A 220 5.80 -11.47 -11.91
N THR A 221 4.48 -11.41 -11.75
CA THR A 221 3.52 -12.02 -12.68
C THR A 221 3.04 -11.09 -13.78
N MET A 222 3.58 -9.87 -13.89
CA MET A 222 3.21 -8.94 -14.95
C MET A 222 3.56 -9.49 -16.34
N PRO A 223 2.81 -9.13 -17.40
CA PRO A 223 2.96 -9.71 -18.73
C PRO A 223 4.39 -9.64 -19.29
N GLU A 224 5.06 -8.51 -19.07
CA GLU A 224 6.42 -8.26 -19.50
C GLU A 224 7.43 -9.17 -18.82
N PHE A 225 7.09 -9.84 -17.71
CA PHE A 225 7.99 -10.75 -16.98
C PHE A 225 7.54 -12.22 -17.01
N ALA A 226 6.45 -12.52 -17.72
CA ALA A 226 5.79 -13.83 -17.70
C ALA A 226 6.54 -14.94 -18.47
N LEU A 227 7.51 -14.60 -19.33
CA LEU A 227 8.24 -15.56 -20.16
C LEU A 227 9.75 -15.45 -19.94
N LEU A 228 10.35 -16.49 -19.34
CA LEU A 228 11.78 -16.58 -19.07
C LEU A 228 12.59 -16.71 -20.37
N ASN A 229 13.26 -15.62 -20.79
CA ASN A 229 14.35 -15.65 -21.76
C ASN A 229 15.59 -14.93 -21.20
N ASP A 230 16.79 -15.26 -21.70
CA ASP A 230 18.08 -14.63 -21.36
C ASP A 230 18.23 -13.18 -21.87
N THR A 231 17.13 -12.58 -22.34
CA THR A 231 17.09 -11.20 -22.87
C THR A 231 16.54 -10.24 -21.82
N PRO A 232 17.08 -9.00 -21.72
CA PRO A 232 16.51 -7.99 -20.84
C PRO A 232 15.07 -7.67 -21.25
N TYR A 233 14.21 -7.46 -20.24
CA TYR A 233 12.79 -7.20 -20.45
C TYR A 233 12.56 -5.71 -20.62
N TRP A 234 11.96 -5.31 -21.72
CA TRP A 234 11.69 -3.91 -21.99
C TRP A 234 10.37 -3.51 -21.36
N VAL A 235 10.43 -2.53 -20.47
CA VAL A 235 9.26 -1.99 -19.78
C VAL A 235 9.17 -0.51 -20.07
N ASP A 236 7.96 -0.05 -20.40
CA ASP A 236 7.68 1.36 -20.57
C ASP A 236 7.32 2.00 -19.22
N PHE A 237 8.13 2.97 -18.81
CA PHE A 237 7.96 3.75 -17.59
C PHE A 237 7.41 5.14 -17.86
N HIS A 238 6.77 5.37 -19.02
CA HIS A 238 6.25 6.69 -19.36
C HIS A 238 5.19 7.12 -18.36
N TYR A 239 5.38 8.31 -17.79
CA TYR A 239 4.41 8.93 -16.90
C TYR A 239 4.17 10.41 -17.22
N GLN A 240 3.02 10.90 -16.77
CA GLN A 240 2.67 12.31 -16.73
C GLN A 240 2.48 12.73 -15.27
N ILE A 241 2.85 13.96 -14.93
CA ILE A 241 2.57 14.54 -13.62
C ILE A 241 1.12 15.02 -13.62
N VAL A 242 0.30 14.52 -12.71
CA VAL A 242 -1.15 14.80 -12.69
C VAL A 242 -1.53 15.76 -11.57
N VAL A 243 -0.92 15.61 -10.38
CA VAL A 243 -1.24 16.44 -9.22
C VAL A 243 0.05 16.85 -8.54
N VAL A 244 0.15 18.12 -8.15
CA VAL A 244 1.17 18.59 -7.22
C VAL A 244 0.41 18.99 -5.95
N ASP A 245 0.58 18.22 -4.88
CA ASP A 245 0.02 18.57 -3.58
C ASP A 245 0.60 19.91 -3.10
N SER A 246 -0.08 20.58 -2.15
CA SER A 246 0.42 21.82 -1.53
C SER A 246 1.75 21.66 -0.80
N ASP A 247 2.14 20.42 -0.48
CA ASP A 247 3.44 20.06 0.10
C ASP A 247 4.52 19.78 -0.97
N GLY A 248 4.21 19.97 -2.25
CA GLY A 248 5.10 19.72 -3.38
C GLY A 248 5.17 18.26 -3.84
N THR A 249 4.35 17.35 -3.27
CA THR A 249 4.34 15.94 -3.69
C THR A 249 3.69 15.81 -5.07
N GLU A 250 4.47 15.35 -6.05
CA GLU A 250 3.98 15.03 -7.39
C GLU A 250 3.32 13.64 -7.43
N ASP A 251 2.13 13.56 -8.03
CA ASP A 251 1.49 12.31 -8.42
C ASP A 251 1.75 11.99 -9.89
N LEU A 252 2.10 10.74 -10.16
CA LEU A 252 2.52 10.27 -11.47
C LEU A 252 1.48 9.31 -12.05
N SER A 253 0.92 9.66 -13.20
CA SER A 253 0.09 8.75 -13.99
C SER A 253 0.92 8.04 -15.03
N PHE A 254 1.08 6.74 -14.86
CA PHE A 254 1.82 5.87 -15.79
C PHE A 254 0.93 5.40 -16.92
N SER A 255 1.48 5.44 -18.14
CA SER A 255 0.79 4.94 -19.34
C SER A 255 0.68 3.41 -19.36
N PHE A 256 1.58 2.70 -18.65
CA PHE A 256 1.67 1.24 -18.64
C PHE A 256 1.59 0.68 -17.22
N SER A 257 0.88 -0.44 -17.07
CA SER A 257 0.62 -1.06 -15.77
C SER A 257 1.88 -1.61 -15.10
N THR A 258 2.82 -2.16 -15.85
CA THR A 258 4.02 -2.78 -15.27
C THR A 258 4.97 -1.74 -14.69
N GLY A 259 5.23 -0.64 -15.41
CA GLY A 259 5.98 0.49 -14.86
C GLY A 259 5.31 1.09 -13.62
N ARG A 260 3.97 1.18 -13.62
CA ARG A 260 3.17 1.63 -12.48
C ARG A 260 3.28 0.71 -11.27
N ALA A 261 3.16 -0.60 -11.48
CA ALA A 261 3.26 -1.60 -10.43
C ALA A 261 4.66 -1.62 -9.82
N MET A 262 5.70 -1.52 -10.63
CA MET A 262 7.07 -1.37 -10.13
C MET A 262 7.23 -0.09 -9.31
N ARG A 263 6.67 1.05 -9.73
CA ARG A 263 6.69 2.27 -8.92
C ARG A 263 6.00 2.09 -7.58
N GLU A 264 4.81 1.51 -7.55
CA GLU A 264 4.08 1.34 -6.30
C GLU A 264 4.75 0.33 -5.36
N LEU A 265 5.38 -0.72 -5.87
CA LEU A 265 6.22 -1.61 -5.06
C LEU A 265 7.42 -0.87 -4.47
N TYR A 266 8.12 -0.04 -5.28
CA TYR A 266 9.21 0.81 -4.83
C TYR A 266 8.77 1.74 -3.69
N LEU A 267 7.62 2.41 -3.84
CA LEU A 267 7.09 3.31 -2.82
C LEU A 267 6.71 2.56 -1.53
N GLN A 268 6.15 1.35 -1.63
CA GLN A 268 5.86 0.54 -0.45
C GLN A 268 7.12 0.18 0.33
N ILE A 269 8.17 -0.26 -0.37
CA ILE A 269 9.45 -0.61 0.26
C ILE A 269 10.08 0.62 0.94
N ARG A 270 10.12 1.76 0.23
CA ARG A 270 10.63 3.03 0.80
C ARG A 270 9.80 3.51 2.00
N ARG A 271 8.49 3.29 2.00
CA ARG A 271 7.64 3.61 3.15
C ARG A 271 7.91 2.69 4.33
N PHE A 272 8.19 1.41 4.11
CA PHE A 272 8.59 0.52 5.20
C PHE A 272 9.95 0.91 5.79
N GLU A 273 10.93 1.21 4.94
CA GLU A 273 12.23 1.72 5.38
C GLU A 273 12.09 3.00 6.21
N ARG A 274 11.27 3.95 5.75
CA ARG A 274 10.97 5.17 6.50
C ARG A 274 10.26 4.87 7.82
N TYR A 275 9.27 3.97 7.82
CA TYR A 275 8.57 3.56 9.03
C TYR A 275 9.56 3.03 10.09
N VAL A 276 10.52 2.19 9.68
CA VAL A 276 11.56 1.66 10.56
C VAL A 276 12.48 2.77 11.07
N ASN A 277 12.86 3.71 10.21
CA ASN A 277 13.73 4.83 10.56
C ASN A 277 13.06 5.88 11.47
N ASP A 278 11.74 6.01 11.41
CA ASP A 278 10.95 6.95 12.22
C ASP A 278 10.57 6.37 13.60
N LEU A 279 10.82 5.08 13.86
CA LEU A 279 10.54 4.49 15.17
C LEU A 279 11.40 5.17 16.27
N PRO A 280 10.80 5.60 17.39
CA PRO A 280 11.56 6.19 18.49
C PRO A 280 12.52 5.16 19.08
N PHE A 281 13.81 5.30 18.75
CA PHE A 281 14.87 4.43 19.21
C PHE A 281 15.14 4.67 20.70
N HIS A 282 14.40 3.99 21.59
CA HIS A 282 14.81 3.90 22.99
C HIS A 282 16.09 3.04 23.08
N GLY A 283 17.26 3.66 22.84
CA GLY A 283 18.58 3.13 23.20
C GLY A 283 19.33 2.28 22.16
N MET A 284 19.57 2.80 20.95
CA MET A 284 20.57 2.24 20.01
C MET A 284 21.66 3.26 19.64
N PRO A 285 22.94 2.82 19.49
CA PRO A 285 24.05 3.69 19.08
C PRO A 285 23.93 4.11 17.61
N ALA A 286 24.49 5.28 17.29
CA ALA A 286 24.28 6.05 16.07
C ALA A 286 24.64 5.39 14.71
N GLY A 287 25.09 4.13 14.68
CA GLY A 287 25.59 3.44 13.49
C GLY A 287 24.59 2.54 12.74
N LEU A 288 23.31 2.50 13.15
CA LEU A 288 22.31 1.56 12.60
C LEU A 288 21.10 2.24 11.95
N ARG A 289 21.23 3.50 11.53
CA ARG A 289 20.26 4.09 10.59
C ARG A 289 20.39 3.33 9.28
N LEU A 290 19.29 2.79 8.76
CA LEU A 290 19.27 2.18 7.43
C LEU A 290 19.49 3.32 6.43
N GLY A 291 20.75 3.51 6.05
CA GLY A 291 21.14 4.43 4.99
C GLY A 291 21.28 3.66 3.70
N PHE A 292 20.21 3.64 2.90
CA PHE A 292 20.23 3.20 1.50
C PHE A 292 19.72 4.31 0.57
#